data_AF-A0A538M1V9-F1
#
_entry.id   AF-A0A538M1V9-F1
#
_cell.length_a   1.000
_cell.length_b   1.000
_cell.length_c   1.000
_cell.angle_alpha   90.00
_cell.angle_beta   90.00
_cell.angle_gamma   90.00
#
_symmetry.space_group_name_H-M   'P 1'
#
loop_
_entity.id
_entity.type
_entity.pdbx_description
1 polymer ?
#
loop_
_entity_poly.entity_id
_entity_poly.type
_entity_poly.pdbx_seq_one_letter_code
_entity_poly.pdbx_strand_id
1 'polypeptide(L)'
;MVANMLSGRDAGRLAGDRAVHRCVEHPIPMVSAAMSLAAVRRAAPLGIGILFDSLSSVERCRQLADAFRDAGGTGPVVMVRRAWMGEPPREREKAQLDVYRSYAAPAAQAHWSEDQLVSGDDPATVAGRVADIVARAGADAVSLRVHVPGVSPGEVRNQIALLEPVVDQVHALLGTGGR
;
A
#
# COMPACT_ATOMS: atom_id res chain seq x y z
N MET A 1 -5.30 -11.53 20.68
CA MET A 1 -4.31 -11.02 19.69
C MET A 1 -4.51 -9.52 19.52
N VAL A 2 -3.47 -8.70 19.25
CA VAL A 2 -3.60 -7.22 19.15
C VAL A 2 -4.71 -6.78 18.19
N ALA A 3 -4.85 -7.46 17.04
CA ALA A 3 -5.92 -7.19 16.07
C ALA A 3 -7.34 -7.34 16.64
N ASN A 4 -7.56 -8.31 17.53
CA ASN A 4 -8.85 -8.47 18.19
C ASN A 4 -9.09 -7.27 19.13
N MET A 5 -8.11 -6.96 19.98
CA MET A 5 -8.22 -5.89 20.99
C MET A 5 -8.57 -4.55 20.34
N LEU A 6 -7.90 -4.21 19.24
CA LEU A 6 -8.10 -2.96 18.50
C LEU A 6 -9.38 -2.96 17.64
N SER A 7 -9.93 -4.15 17.33
CA SER A 7 -11.27 -4.28 16.70
C SER A 7 -12.41 -4.42 17.72
N GLY A 8 -12.13 -4.14 19.01
CA GLY A 8 -13.14 -4.20 20.06
C GLY A 8 -13.50 -5.62 20.54
N ARG A 9 -12.69 -6.62 20.21
CA ARG A 9 -12.90 -8.04 20.53
C ARG A 9 -11.80 -8.56 21.44
N ASP A 10 -12.11 -9.49 22.34
CA ASP A 10 -11.10 -10.26 23.10
C ASP A 10 -9.95 -9.39 23.69
N ALA A 11 -10.33 -8.42 24.55
CA ALA A 11 -9.39 -7.50 25.20
C ALA A 11 -8.39 -8.20 26.15
N GLY A 12 -8.67 -9.45 26.54
CA GLY A 12 -7.82 -10.27 27.40
C GLY A 12 -7.39 -9.53 28.67
N ARG A 13 -6.07 -9.53 28.93
CA ARG A 13 -5.48 -8.87 30.11
C ARG A 13 -5.63 -7.34 30.13
N LEU A 14 -5.97 -6.73 28.99
CA LEU A 14 -6.18 -5.28 28.87
C LEU A 14 -7.65 -4.88 28.96
N ALA A 15 -8.55 -5.78 29.37
CA ALA A 15 -9.99 -5.47 29.47
C ALA A 15 -10.32 -4.32 30.43
N GLY A 16 -9.46 -4.06 31.43
CA GLY A 16 -9.60 -2.90 32.34
C GLY A 16 -9.03 -1.59 31.80
N ASP A 17 -8.34 -1.62 30.65
CA ASP A 17 -7.78 -0.43 30.02
C ASP A 17 -8.88 0.35 29.27
N ARG A 18 -9.07 1.62 29.63
CA ARG A 18 -10.12 2.48 29.05
C ARG A 18 -9.91 2.74 27.55
N ALA A 19 -8.67 2.80 27.08
CA ALA A 19 -8.37 3.02 25.67
C ALA A 19 -8.72 1.77 24.85
N VAL A 20 -8.42 0.57 25.36
CA VAL A 20 -8.82 -0.69 24.71
C VAL A 20 -10.34 -0.84 24.73
N HIS A 21 -11.00 -0.50 25.84
CA HIS A 21 -12.47 -0.58 25.93
C HIS A 21 -13.18 0.31 24.90
N ARG A 22 -12.65 1.51 24.63
CA ARG A 22 -13.20 2.41 23.59
C ARG A 22 -13.21 1.79 22.19
N CYS A 23 -12.38 0.79 21.92
CA CYS A 23 -12.34 0.12 20.62
C CYS A 23 -13.60 -0.72 20.33
N VAL A 24 -14.45 -0.98 21.32
CA VAL A 24 -15.76 -1.64 21.12
C VAL A 24 -16.69 -0.76 20.28
N GLU A 25 -16.75 0.54 20.60
CA GLU A 25 -17.59 1.52 19.90
C GLU A 25 -16.84 2.19 18.74
N HIS A 26 -15.51 2.30 18.88
CA HIS A 26 -14.62 2.95 17.92
C HIS A 26 -13.47 2.03 17.52
N PRO A 27 -13.75 0.94 16.76
CA PRO A 27 -12.71 0.02 16.34
C PRO A 27 -11.65 0.74 15.51
N ILE A 28 -10.39 0.41 15.75
CA ILE A 28 -9.26 0.96 15.01
C ILE A 28 -9.03 0.10 13.77
N PRO A 29 -9.20 0.63 12.54
CA PRO A 29 -8.92 -0.11 11.32
C PRO A 29 -7.45 -0.51 11.26
N MET A 30 -7.19 -1.76 10.86
CA MET A 30 -5.83 -2.29 10.79
C MET A 30 -5.55 -2.90 9.43
N VAL A 31 -4.28 -2.78 9.02
CA VAL A 31 -3.70 -3.52 7.90
C VAL A 31 -2.40 -4.18 8.35
N SER A 32 -2.09 -5.35 7.78
CA SER A 32 -0.81 -6.04 7.98
C SER A 32 0.07 -5.86 6.75
N ALA A 33 1.34 -5.46 6.93
CA ALA A 33 2.33 -5.50 5.87
C ALA A 33 2.64 -6.97 5.51
N ALA A 34 1.94 -7.52 4.52
CA ALA A 34 1.85 -8.95 4.28
C ALA A 34 2.39 -9.33 2.88
N MET A 35 3.70 -9.52 2.78
CA MET A 35 4.40 -9.80 1.51
C MET A 35 4.67 -11.30 1.24
N SER A 36 3.84 -12.19 1.79
CA SER A 36 3.93 -13.63 1.51
C SER A 36 2.57 -14.32 1.62
N LEU A 37 2.43 -15.46 0.95
CA LEU A 37 1.21 -16.29 1.01
C LEU A 37 0.84 -16.67 2.45
N ALA A 38 1.84 -17.03 3.27
CA ALA A 38 1.60 -17.34 4.68
C ALA A 38 1.12 -16.13 5.48
N ALA A 39 1.67 -14.94 5.20
CA ALA A 39 1.27 -13.72 5.89
C ALA A 39 -0.16 -13.31 5.54
N VAL A 40 -0.53 -13.30 4.25
CA VAL A 40 -1.88 -12.92 3.83
C VAL A 40 -2.93 -13.91 4.32
N ARG A 41 -2.66 -15.22 4.28
CA ARG A 41 -3.56 -16.25 4.81
C ARG A 41 -3.77 -16.14 6.32
N ARG A 42 -2.76 -15.68 7.08
CA ARG A 42 -2.89 -15.41 8.51
C ARG A 42 -3.66 -14.13 8.81
N ALA A 43 -3.58 -13.12 7.94
CA ALA A 43 -4.31 -11.86 8.11
C ALA A 43 -5.81 -12.04 7.88
N ALA A 44 -6.20 -12.86 6.90
CA ALA A 44 -7.59 -13.10 6.52
C ALA A 44 -8.55 -13.42 7.68
N PRO A 45 -8.32 -14.44 8.53
CA PRO A 45 -9.25 -14.79 9.62
C PRO A 45 -9.29 -13.74 10.75
N LEU A 46 -8.37 -12.78 10.78
CA LEU A 46 -8.37 -11.70 11.79
C LEU A 46 -9.31 -10.55 11.40
N GLY A 47 -9.80 -10.52 10.16
CA GLY A 47 -10.65 -9.44 9.65
C GLY A 47 -9.91 -8.12 9.47
N ILE A 48 -8.58 -8.13 9.39
CA ILE A 48 -7.75 -6.97 9.09
C ILE A 48 -7.44 -6.92 7.59
N GLY A 49 -7.09 -5.74 7.07
CA GLY A 49 -6.61 -5.61 5.70
C GLY A 49 -5.15 -6.03 5.53
N ILE A 50 -4.66 -5.93 4.30
CA ILE A 50 -3.27 -6.19 3.93
C ILE A 50 -2.69 -4.98 3.19
N LEU A 51 -1.39 -4.77 3.38
CA LEU A 51 -0.61 -3.70 2.76
C LEU A 51 0.57 -4.32 2.00
N PHE A 52 0.72 -3.97 0.72
CA PHE A 52 1.85 -4.37 -0.10
C PHE A 52 2.96 -3.32 -0.14
N ASP A 53 4.20 -3.76 -0.39
CA ASP A 53 5.33 -2.86 -0.60
C ASP A 53 5.27 -2.17 -1.98
N SER A 54 6.20 -1.22 -2.18
CA SER A 54 6.27 -0.41 -3.39
C SER A 54 7.15 -0.98 -4.50
N LEU A 55 7.72 -2.16 -4.33
CA LEU A 55 8.74 -2.74 -5.22
C LEU A 55 8.29 -4.02 -5.89
N SER A 56 7.38 -4.75 -5.25
CA SER A 56 6.82 -5.98 -5.77
C SER A 56 6.01 -5.72 -7.03
N SER A 57 6.15 -6.63 -8.00
CA SER A 57 5.40 -6.55 -9.25
C SER A 57 3.88 -6.57 -9.02
N VAL A 58 3.13 -6.02 -9.97
CA VAL A 58 1.66 -6.00 -9.93
C VAL A 58 1.10 -7.43 -9.89
N GLU A 59 1.72 -8.34 -10.63
CA GLU A 59 1.34 -9.75 -10.72
C GLU A 59 1.53 -10.47 -9.39
N ARG A 60 2.63 -10.16 -8.66
CA ARG A 60 2.85 -10.69 -7.32
C ARG A 60 1.80 -10.16 -6.35
N CYS A 61 1.52 -8.86 -6.39
CA CYS A 61 0.48 -8.27 -5.56
C CYS A 61 -0.89 -8.90 -5.84
N ARG A 62 -1.23 -9.15 -7.11
CA ARG A 62 -2.46 -9.84 -7.50
C ARG A 62 -2.54 -11.24 -6.90
N GLN A 63 -1.48 -12.03 -7.03
CA GLN A 63 -1.42 -13.37 -6.44
C GLN A 63 -1.64 -13.35 -4.91
N LEU A 64 -1.07 -12.36 -4.22
CA LEU A 64 -1.24 -12.22 -2.77
C LEU A 64 -2.64 -11.74 -2.39
N ALA A 65 -3.24 -10.85 -3.19
CA ALA A 65 -4.61 -10.38 -3.01
C ALA A 65 -5.61 -11.53 -3.20
N ASP A 66 -5.46 -12.33 -4.26
CA ASP A 66 -6.30 -13.50 -4.49
C ASP A 66 -6.17 -14.51 -3.33
N ALA A 67 -4.94 -14.82 -2.90
CA ALA A 67 -4.72 -15.72 -1.76
C ALA A 67 -5.29 -15.20 -0.43
N PHE A 68 -5.38 -13.88 -0.25
CA PHE A 68 -6.04 -13.26 0.90
C PHE A 68 -7.55 -13.45 0.83
N ARG A 69 -8.16 -13.17 -0.33
CA ARG A 69 -9.60 -13.33 -0.56
C ARG A 69 -10.02 -14.80 -0.45
N ASP A 70 -9.27 -15.73 -1.05
CA ASP A 70 -9.51 -17.17 -0.97
C ASP A 70 -9.46 -17.70 0.47
N ALA A 71 -8.66 -17.09 1.33
CA ALA A 71 -8.59 -17.42 2.75
C ALA A 71 -9.71 -16.78 3.60
N GLY A 72 -10.70 -16.13 2.96
CA GLY A 72 -11.82 -15.47 3.62
C GLY A 72 -11.53 -14.03 4.05
N GLY A 73 -10.49 -13.39 3.50
CA GLY A 73 -10.10 -12.03 3.85
C GLY A 73 -11.11 -10.98 3.38
N THR A 74 -11.71 -10.25 4.32
CA THR A 74 -12.72 -9.21 4.04
C THR A 74 -12.18 -7.78 4.16
N GLY A 75 -11.00 -7.59 4.75
CA GLY A 75 -10.38 -6.28 4.93
C GLY A 75 -9.89 -5.65 3.62
N PRO A 76 -9.44 -4.39 3.66
CA PRO A 76 -8.92 -3.69 2.48
C PRO A 76 -7.58 -4.28 2.02
N VAL A 77 -7.39 -4.35 0.70
CA VAL A 77 -6.12 -4.64 0.04
C VAL A 77 -5.50 -3.31 -0.39
N VAL A 78 -4.43 -2.89 0.27
CA VAL A 78 -3.78 -1.60 0.03
C VAL A 78 -2.45 -1.82 -0.68
N MET A 79 -2.24 -1.12 -1.79
CA MET A 79 -0.98 -1.13 -2.50
C MET A 79 -0.18 0.14 -2.21
N VAL A 80 1.14 0.03 -2.01
CA VAL A 80 2.02 1.20 -2.04
C VAL A 80 2.62 1.34 -3.44
N ARG A 81 2.66 2.55 -4.00
CA ARG A 81 3.37 2.83 -5.24
C ARG A 81 4.17 4.11 -5.13
N ARG A 82 5.33 4.13 -5.78
CA ARG A 82 6.11 5.36 -5.90
C ARG A 82 5.54 6.18 -7.05
N ALA A 83 5.40 7.48 -6.86
CA ALA A 83 4.90 8.38 -7.88
C ALA A 83 5.69 9.69 -7.89
N TRP A 84 5.87 10.25 -9.09
CA TRP A 84 6.57 11.51 -9.29
C TRP A 84 6.02 12.24 -10.52
N MET A 85 5.70 13.53 -10.38
CA MET A 85 5.31 14.37 -11.51
C MET A 85 6.56 14.98 -12.15
N GLY A 86 6.67 14.85 -13.47
CA GLY A 86 7.83 15.23 -14.27
C GLY A 86 8.94 14.19 -14.25
N GLU A 87 10.15 14.64 -14.61
CA GLU A 87 11.35 13.78 -14.61
C GLU A 87 11.76 13.45 -13.17
N PRO A 88 11.81 12.16 -12.79
CA PRO A 88 12.20 11.76 -11.44
C PRO A 88 13.71 11.86 -11.20
N PRO A 89 14.16 12.02 -9.95
CA PRO A 89 15.58 12.01 -9.60
C PRO A 89 16.17 10.58 -9.66
N ARG A 90 16.26 10.00 -10.87
CA ARG A 90 16.57 8.57 -11.11
C ARG A 90 17.84 8.06 -10.44
N GLU A 91 18.89 8.88 -10.39
CA GLU A 91 20.14 8.50 -9.72
C GLU A 91 19.94 8.28 -8.21
N ARG A 92 19.12 9.12 -7.57
CA ARG A 92 18.79 9.01 -6.14
C ARG A 92 17.85 7.84 -5.88
N GLU A 93 16.94 7.54 -6.80
CA GLU A 93 16.08 6.36 -6.72
C GLU A 93 16.86 5.06 -6.83
N LYS A 94 17.84 5.00 -7.75
CA LYS A 94 18.74 3.84 -7.86
C LYS A 94 19.51 3.61 -6.57
N ALA A 95 20.07 4.66 -5.98
CA ALA A 95 20.74 4.57 -4.68
C ALA A 95 19.80 4.07 -3.56
N GLN A 96 18.52 4.50 -3.58
CA GLN A 96 17.52 4.00 -2.63
C GLN A 96 17.23 2.51 -2.82
N LEU A 97 17.09 2.06 -4.07
CA LEU A 97 16.88 0.64 -4.38
C LEU A 97 18.04 -0.21 -3.90
N ASP A 98 19.27 0.27 -4.03
CA ASP A 98 20.46 -0.44 -3.55
C ASP A 98 20.49 -0.55 -2.02
N VAL A 99 20.05 0.50 -1.29
CA VAL A 99 19.84 0.42 0.16
C VAL A 99 18.76 -0.61 0.50
N TYR A 100 17.63 -0.63 -0.22
CA TYR A 100 16.58 -1.64 0.00
C TYR A 100 17.05 -3.07 -0.27
N ARG A 101 17.83 -3.30 -1.31
CA ARG A 101 18.46 -4.60 -1.59
C ARG A 101 19.41 -5.04 -0.48
N SER A 102 20.09 -4.12 0.20
CA SER A 102 21.08 -4.46 1.23
C SER A 102 20.49 -5.15 2.46
N TYR A 103 19.20 -4.91 2.78
CA TYR A 103 18.55 -5.47 3.97
C TYR A 103 17.34 -6.36 3.67
N ALA A 104 16.84 -6.39 2.44
CA ALA A 104 15.71 -7.24 2.07
C ALA A 104 16.15 -8.70 1.94
N ALA A 105 15.32 -9.63 2.43
CA ALA A 105 15.56 -11.06 2.23
C ALA A 105 15.57 -11.42 0.73
N PRO A 106 16.44 -12.35 0.27
CA PRO A 106 16.50 -12.73 -1.15
C PRO A 106 15.16 -13.16 -1.75
N ALA A 107 14.32 -13.85 -0.96
CA ALA A 107 12.98 -14.27 -1.38
C ALA A 107 12.02 -13.09 -1.65
N ALA A 108 12.21 -11.94 -1.00
CA ALA A 108 11.44 -10.73 -1.29
C ALA A 108 11.94 -10.08 -2.60
N GLN A 109 13.26 -10.01 -2.77
CA GLN A 109 13.90 -9.40 -3.94
C GLN A 109 13.57 -10.13 -5.25
N ALA A 110 13.39 -11.46 -5.20
CA ALA A 110 13.01 -12.28 -6.36
C ALA A 110 11.66 -11.89 -7.01
N HIS A 111 10.84 -11.10 -6.30
CA HIS A 111 9.55 -10.62 -6.79
C HIS A 111 9.54 -9.12 -7.11
N TRP A 112 10.68 -8.46 -7.00
CA TRP A 112 10.80 -7.05 -7.33
C TRP A 112 10.89 -6.86 -8.84
N SER A 113 10.22 -5.83 -9.33
CA SER A 113 10.33 -5.37 -10.71
C SER A 113 11.21 -4.12 -10.74
N GLU A 114 12.02 -3.97 -11.80
CA GLU A 114 13.02 -2.90 -11.91
C GLU A 114 12.41 -1.49 -11.93
N ASP A 115 11.17 -1.34 -12.41
CA ASP A 115 10.50 -0.05 -12.48
C ASP A 115 9.06 -0.12 -11.95
N GLN A 116 8.89 0.28 -10.69
CA GLN A 116 7.58 0.44 -10.02
C GLN A 116 7.33 1.91 -9.64
N LEU A 117 8.04 2.83 -10.29
CA LEU A 117 7.76 4.26 -10.21
C LEU A 117 6.76 4.63 -11.29
N VAL A 118 5.69 5.32 -10.91
CA VAL A 118 4.79 5.95 -11.88
C VAL A 118 5.19 7.41 -12.03
N SER A 119 5.70 7.77 -13.20
CA SER A 119 6.07 9.16 -13.50
C SER A 119 5.59 9.63 -14.87
N GLY A 120 5.49 10.96 -15.02
CA GLY A 120 5.08 11.63 -16.25
C GLY A 120 4.75 13.10 -16.01
N ASP A 121 4.69 13.88 -17.11
CA ASP A 121 4.38 15.31 -17.05
C ASP A 121 2.88 15.61 -17.00
N ASP A 122 2.04 14.69 -17.47
CA ASP A 122 0.58 14.83 -17.54
C ASP A 122 -0.12 14.09 -16.40
N PRO A 123 -0.89 14.79 -15.54
CA PRO A 123 -1.64 14.18 -14.45
C PRO A 123 -2.60 13.06 -14.90
N ALA A 124 -3.27 13.21 -16.05
CA ALA A 124 -4.23 12.22 -16.53
C ALA A 124 -3.57 10.91 -16.91
N THR A 125 -2.42 10.99 -17.57
CA THR A 125 -1.59 9.82 -17.89
C THR A 125 -1.10 9.11 -16.63
N VAL A 126 -0.61 9.87 -15.64
CA VAL A 126 -0.16 9.30 -14.36
C VAL A 126 -1.32 8.64 -13.60
N ALA A 127 -2.47 9.31 -13.54
CA ALA A 127 -3.68 8.79 -12.89
C ALA A 127 -4.18 7.51 -13.55
N GLY A 128 -4.22 7.47 -14.88
CA GLY A 128 -4.61 6.26 -15.63
C GLY A 128 -3.70 5.07 -15.34
N ARG A 129 -2.38 5.30 -15.26
CA ARG A 129 -1.41 4.26 -14.89
C ARG A 129 -1.59 3.78 -13.45
N VAL A 130 -1.81 4.68 -12.51
CA VAL A 130 -2.09 4.31 -11.11
C VAL A 130 -3.37 3.49 -11.02
N ALA A 131 -4.44 3.91 -11.69
CA ALA A 131 -5.72 3.19 -11.69
C ALA A 131 -5.59 1.78 -12.31
N ASP A 132 -4.89 1.64 -13.44
CA ASP A 132 -4.61 0.33 -14.06
C ASP A 132 -3.86 -0.60 -13.09
N ILE A 133 -2.81 -0.08 -12.45
CA ILE A 133 -2.02 -0.83 -11.47
C ILE A 133 -2.90 -1.32 -10.31
N VAL A 134 -3.75 -0.46 -9.76
CA VAL A 134 -4.67 -0.80 -8.66
C VAL A 134 -5.65 -1.89 -9.09
N ALA A 135 -6.28 -1.73 -10.25
CA ALA A 135 -7.24 -2.68 -10.79
C ALA A 135 -6.59 -4.05 -11.04
N ARG A 136 -5.45 -4.09 -11.72
CA ARG A 136 -4.71 -5.32 -12.02
C ARG A 136 -4.19 -6.02 -10.77
N ALA A 137 -3.79 -5.27 -9.75
CA ALA A 137 -3.38 -5.84 -8.47
C ALA A 137 -4.55 -6.41 -7.66
N GLY A 138 -5.81 -6.09 -8.01
CA GLY A 138 -6.96 -6.38 -7.16
C GLY A 138 -6.93 -5.61 -5.84
N ALA A 139 -6.34 -4.41 -5.85
CA ALA A 139 -6.26 -3.55 -4.67
C ALA A 139 -7.52 -2.66 -4.55
N ASP A 140 -7.93 -2.40 -3.31
CA ASP A 140 -9.05 -1.51 -3.00
C ASP A 140 -8.61 -0.05 -2.83
N ALA A 141 -7.31 0.16 -2.53
CA ALA A 141 -6.73 1.47 -2.29
C ALA A 141 -5.24 1.52 -2.65
N VAL A 142 -4.74 2.74 -2.87
CA VAL A 142 -3.33 3.01 -3.16
C VAL A 142 -2.76 4.09 -2.24
N SER A 143 -1.55 3.85 -1.74
CA SER A 143 -0.73 4.80 -1.00
C SER A 143 0.40 5.27 -1.94
N LEU A 144 0.33 6.52 -2.38
CA LEU A 144 1.34 7.12 -3.24
C LEU A 144 2.50 7.69 -2.41
N ARG A 145 3.72 7.30 -2.76
CA ARG A 145 4.94 7.66 -2.06
C ARG A 145 5.83 8.51 -2.96
N VAL A 146 6.06 9.75 -2.52
CA VAL A 146 6.98 10.72 -3.16
C VAL A 146 8.39 10.72 -2.53
N HIS A 147 8.63 9.88 -1.52
CA HIS A 147 9.90 9.87 -0.80
C HIS A 147 11.00 9.22 -1.63
N VAL A 148 11.99 10.04 -1.99
CA VAL A 148 13.30 9.63 -2.50
C VAL A 148 14.38 10.22 -1.59
N PRO A 149 15.47 9.50 -1.25
CA PRO A 149 16.53 10.02 -0.41
C PRO A 149 17.15 11.27 -1.02
N GLY A 150 17.43 12.28 -0.18
CA GLY A 150 18.02 13.54 -0.62
C GLY A 150 17.05 14.53 -1.27
N VAL A 151 15.74 14.23 -1.34
CA VAL A 151 14.71 15.22 -1.68
C VAL A 151 14.42 16.09 -0.46
N SER A 152 14.44 17.42 -0.64
CA SER A 152 14.15 18.38 0.42
C SER A 152 12.66 18.38 0.79
N PRO A 153 12.29 18.84 2.00
CA PRO A 153 10.89 19.04 2.36
C PRO A 153 10.12 19.98 1.41
N GLY A 154 10.81 20.94 0.78
CA GLY A 154 10.20 21.83 -0.23
C GLY A 154 9.82 21.08 -1.50
N GLU A 155 10.75 20.28 -2.04
CA GLU A 155 10.50 19.43 -3.20
C GLU A 155 9.39 18.39 -2.94
N VAL A 156 9.37 17.77 -1.74
CA VAL A 156 8.29 16.86 -1.35
C VAL A 156 6.93 17.56 -1.36
N ARG A 157 6.83 18.77 -0.77
CA ARG A 157 5.56 19.53 -0.77
C ARG A 157 5.13 19.92 -2.19
N ASN A 158 6.08 20.32 -3.04
CA ASN A 158 5.79 20.62 -4.44
C ASN A 158 5.25 19.38 -5.16
N GLN A 159 5.86 18.21 -4.96
CA GLN A 159 5.37 16.96 -5.55
C GLN A 159 3.99 16.55 -5.03
N ILE A 160 3.70 16.76 -3.73
CA ILE A 160 2.36 16.54 -3.19
C ILE A 160 1.33 17.43 -3.90
N ALA A 161 1.64 18.72 -4.08
CA ALA A 161 0.75 19.64 -4.79
C ALA A 161 0.55 19.26 -6.27
N LEU A 162 1.61 18.80 -6.95
CA LEU A 162 1.52 18.33 -8.34
C LEU A 162 0.71 17.03 -8.48
N LEU A 163 0.69 16.18 -7.44
CA LEU A 163 -0.08 14.93 -7.42
C LEU A 163 -1.54 15.13 -7.00
N GLU A 164 -1.95 16.28 -6.49
CA GLU A 164 -3.35 16.58 -6.15
C GLU A 164 -4.33 16.28 -7.31
N PRO A 165 -4.14 16.82 -8.54
CA PRO A 165 -5.01 16.48 -9.67
C PRO A 165 -4.93 15.00 -10.08
N VAL A 166 -3.80 14.32 -9.84
CA VAL A 166 -3.67 12.87 -10.08
C VAL A 166 -4.59 12.10 -9.13
N VAL A 167 -4.59 12.47 -7.84
CA VAL A 167 -5.42 11.82 -6.82
C VAL A 167 -6.91 11.97 -7.12
N ASP A 168 -7.35 13.17 -7.50
CA ASP A 168 -8.74 13.42 -7.88
C ASP A 168 -9.18 12.55 -9.07
N GLN A 169 -8.31 12.44 -10.08
CA GLN A 169 -8.58 11.64 -11.26
C GLN A 169 -8.54 10.13 -10.98
N VAL A 170 -7.61 9.66 -10.13
CA VAL A 170 -7.61 8.26 -9.66
C VAL A 170 -8.91 7.95 -8.92
N HIS A 171 -9.37 8.86 -8.04
CA HIS A 171 -10.66 8.70 -7.36
C HIS A 171 -11.82 8.60 -8.35
N ALA A 172 -11.86 9.46 -9.38
CA ALA A 172 -12.89 9.40 -10.41
C ALA A 172 -12.84 8.06 -11.17
N LEU A 173 -11.66 7.63 -11.61
CA LEU A 173 -11.47 6.38 -12.36
C LEU A 173 -11.88 5.15 -11.55
N LEU A 174 -11.46 5.07 -10.29
CA LEU A 174 -11.80 3.97 -9.39
C LEU A 174 -13.27 4.01 -8.92
N GLY A 175 -13.85 5.21 -8.78
CA GLY A 175 -15.25 5.41 -8.38
C GLY A 175 -16.26 5.10 -9.48
N THR A 176 -15.89 5.28 -10.75
CA THR A 176 -16.75 4.94 -11.91
C THR A 176 -16.79 3.44 -12.23
N GLY A 177 -15.88 2.63 -11.68
CA GLY A 177 -15.82 1.17 -11.86
C GLY A 177 -16.67 0.38 -10.86
N GLY A 178 -17.89 0.84 -10.58
CA GLY A 178 -18.79 0.30 -9.55
C GLY A 178 -18.84 -1.23 -9.50
N ARG A 179 -18.69 -1.74 -8.26
CA ARG A 179 -18.70 -3.13 -7.81
C ARG A 179 -19.81 -4.00 -8.38
#